data_AF-A0A972RYQ3-F1
#
_entry.id   AF-A0A972RYQ3-F1
#
_cell.length_a   1.000
_cell.length_b   1.000
_cell.length_c   1.000
_cell.angle_alpha   90.00
_cell.angle_beta   90.00
_cell.angle_gamma   90.00
#
_symmetry.space_group_name_H-M   'P 1'
#
loop_
_entity.id
_entity.type
_entity.pdbx_description
1 polymer ?
#
loop_
_entity_poly.entity_id
_entity_poly.type
_entity_poly.pdbx_seq_one_letter_code
_entity_poly.pdbx_strand_id
1 'polypeptide(L)'
;MKEIRDLLFQIMYQNILDYENYYQNVFIQFLNLLKSRNYQITNEVRQQVRSILDENERFIRTLLNGLIVQVKISKQPLKPDIIQQIQEKIWNTKYPDGLTLSERIWKNKEEAEKEFYKVLKKQIALVKSFTEIAYKIQKHMEKLHNREFTQLTKEEIKLIEKLRTTAKAMVKGKITKEKLQKILKQYEKYIKQRKESPYGVKTAHQQLLKNLTKAVEKLSEEAIDDAVKWYMYDKQLYNLKRIARTETANIYHIMIIENWKDNDFVIGYRWKLTPAHRIKDICDEYANVDFGFGKGVFPKDKVPQKVAHPHCTCIIEPVFK
;
A
#
# COMPACT_ATOMS: atom_id res chain seq x y z
N MET A 1 -4.13 16.71 27.35
CA MET A 1 -2.97 15.78 27.53
C MET A 1 -3.41 14.43 28.08
N LYS A 2 -4.21 14.39 29.16
CA LYS A 2 -4.74 13.16 29.76
C LYS A 2 -5.95 12.58 28.97
N GLU A 3 -6.15 12.99 27.73
CA GLU A 3 -7.38 12.77 26.98
C GLU A 3 -7.04 12.19 25.60
N ILE A 4 -6.30 12.88 24.75
CA ILE A 4 -5.71 12.36 23.48
C ILE A 4 -5.03 10.96 23.59
N ARG A 5 -4.60 10.66 24.81
CA ARG A 5 -3.84 9.53 25.24
C ARG A 5 -4.68 8.19 25.15
N ASP A 6 -5.77 7.92 25.88
CA ASP A 6 -6.44 6.59 25.90
C ASP A 6 -7.38 6.42 24.69
N LEU A 7 -7.66 7.45 23.88
CA LEU A 7 -8.37 7.21 22.62
C LEU A 7 -7.47 6.42 21.66
N LEU A 8 -6.16 6.70 21.71
CA LEU A 8 -5.14 5.91 21.03
C LEU A 8 -5.14 4.45 21.54
N PHE A 9 -5.32 4.22 22.84
CA PHE A 9 -5.37 2.87 23.40
C PHE A 9 -6.70 2.13 23.24
N GLN A 10 -7.85 2.80 23.24
CA GLN A 10 -9.12 2.15 22.89
C GLN A 10 -9.11 1.66 21.45
N ILE A 11 -8.50 2.44 20.54
CA ILE A 11 -8.29 2.05 19.15
C ILE A 11 -7.29 0.88 19.06
N MET A 12 -6.19 0.90 19.83
CA MET A 12 -5.24 -0.22 19.84
C MET A 12 -5.82 -1.50 20.47
N TYR A 13 -6.59 -1.40 21.56
CA TYR A 13 -7.21 -2.55 22.24
C TYR A 13 -8.36 -3.15 21.42
N GLN A 14 -9.19 -2.32 20.77
CA GLN A 14 -10.16 -2.85 19.81
C GLN A 14 -9.53 -3.41 18.56
N ASN A 15 -8.42 -2.85 18.07
CA ASN A 15 -7.67 -3.48 16.99
C ASN A 15 -7.07 -4.84 17.39
N ILE A 16 -6.82 -5.10 18.68
CA ILE A 16 -6.38 -6.40 19.20
C ILE A 16 -7.55 -7.40 19.28
N LEU A 17 -8.73 -6.97 19.76
CA LEU A 17 -9.94 -7.81 19.80
C LEU A 17 -10.50 -8.10 18.39
N ASP A 18 -10.46 -7.11 17.50
CA ASP A 18 -10.74 -7.27 16.08
C ASP A 18 -9.68 -8.16 15.40
N TYR A 19 -8.45 -8.20 15.93
CA TYR A 19 -7.41 -9.13 15.48
C TYR A 19 -7.75 -10.58 15.82
N GLU A 20 -8.27 -10.87 17.02
CA GLU A 20 -8.73 -12.21 17.41
C GLU A 20 -9.89 -12.67 16.51
N ASN A 21 -10.87 -11.80 16.26
CA ASN A 21 -11.98 -12.09 15.34
C ASN A 21 -11.51 -12.22 13.87
N TYR A 22 -10.54 -11.43 13.45
CA TYR A 22 -9.89 -11.55 12.14
C TYR A 22 -9.12 -12.87 12.02
N TYR A 23 -8.41 -13.30 13.07
CA TYR A 23 -7.66 -14.56 13.08
C TYR A 23 -8.57 -15.79 13.07
N GLN A 24 -9.65 -15.78 13.84
CA GLN A 24 -10.66 -16.84 13.75
C GLN A 24 -11.27 -16.91 12.35
N ASN A 25 -11.52 -15.77 11.71
CA ASN A 25 -12.00 -15.72 10.32
C ASN A 25 -10.96 -16.19 9.30
N VAL A 26 -9.68 -15.83 9.46
CA VAL A 26 -8.59 -16.30 8.60
C VAL A 26 -8.37 -17.80 8.78
N PHE A 27 -8.43 -18.31 10.01
CA PHE A 27 -8.38 -19.74 10.30
C PHE A 27 -9.50 -20.49 9.58
N ILE A 28 -10.74 -20.02 9.72
CA ILE A 28 -11.92 -20.62 9.06
C ILE A 28 -11.80 -20.53 7.54
N GLN A 29 -11.38 -19.38 6.98
CA GLN A 29 -11.19 -19.20 5.54
C GLN A 29 -10.08 -20.11 5.00
N PHE A 30 -8.99 -20.29 5.75
CA PHE A 30 -7.89 -21.15 5.35
C PHE A 30 -8.28 -22.64 5.40
N LEU A 31 -9.01 -23.07 6.44
CA LEU A 31 -9.57 -24.43 6.49
C LEU A 31 -10.58 -24.67 5.36
N ASN A 32 -11.40 -23.68 5.01
CA ASN A 32 -12.32 -23.76 3.88
C ASN A 32 -11.57 -23.81 2.54
N LEU A 33 -10.46 -23.08 2.41
CA LEU A 33 -9.58 -23.15 1.24
C LEU A 33 -8.93 -24.53 1.11
N LEU A 34 -8.45 -25.12 2.20
CA LEU A 34 -7.89 -26.47 2.21
C LEU A 34 -8.94 -27.53 1.83
N LYS A 35 -10.16 -27.42 2.37
CA LYS A 35 -11.31 -28.26 1.96
C LYS A 35 -11.63 -28.11 0.47
N SER A 36 -11.65 -26.87 -0.05
CA SER A 36 -11.92 -26.60 -1.48
C SER A 36 -10.83 -27.16 -2.41
N ARG A 37 -9.68 -27.54 -1.87
CA ARG A 37 -8.57 -28.18 -2.57
C ARG A 37 -8.45 -29.68 -2.28
N ASN A 38 -9.52 -30.30 -1.77
CA ASN A 38 -9.62 -31.73 -1.44
C ASN A 38 -8.65 -32.23 -0.36
N TYR A 39 -8.09 -31.35 0.49
CA TYR A 39 -7.34 -31.80 1.66
C TYR A 39 -8.30 -32.28 2.75
N GLN A 40 -8.03 -33.45 3.34
CA GLN A 40 -8.75 -33.93 4.51
C GLN A 40 -8.31 -33.12 5.75
N ILE A 41 -9.26 -32.42 6.37
CA ILE A 41 -9.02 -31.63 7.57
C ILE A 41 -9.09 -32.54 8.80
N THR A 42 -8.01 -33.26 9.08
CA THR A 42 -7.85 -34.05 10.32
C THR A 42 -7.60 -33.13 11.52
N ASN A 43 -7.68 -33.69 12.73
CA ASN A 43 -7.41 -32.91 13.94
C ASN A 43 -5.93 -32.47 14.04
N GLU A 44 -4.97 -33.25 13.55
CA GLU A 44 -3.57 -32.79 13.46
C GLU A 44 -3.42 -31.57 12.53
N VAL A 45 -4.05 -31.59 11.35
CA VAL A 45 -3.98 -30.46 10.41
C VAL A 45 -4.58 -29.20 11.02
N ARG A 46 -5.67 -29.31 11.78
CA ARG A 46 -6.23 -28.17 12.52
C ARG A 46 -5.28 -27.65 13.59
N GLN A 47 -4.62 -28.54 14.35
CA GLN A 47 -3.66 -28.15 15.38
C GLN A 47 -2.42 -27.47 14.79
N GLN A 48 -1.90 -27.95 13.66
CA GLN A 48 -0.75 -27.34 12.99
C GLN A 48 -1.08 -25.94 12.44
N VAL A 49 -2.23 -25.79 11.79
CA VAL A 49 -2.67 -24.47 11.30
C VAL A 49 -2.90 -23.50 12.47
N ARG A 50 -3.47 -23.97 13.59
CA ARG A 50 -3.59 -23.16 14.81
C ARG A 50 -2.23 -22.77 15.37
N SER A 51 -1.31 -23.72 15.53
CA SER A 51 0.05 -23.47 16.04
C SER A 51 0.77 -22.35 15.26
N ILE A 52 0.74 -22.40 13.92
CA ILE A 52 1.38 -21.40 13.05
C ILE A 52 0.71 -20.02 13.19
N LEU A 53 -0.61 -19.99 13.34
CA LEU A 53 -1.34 -18.75 13.54
C LEU A 53 -1.12 -18.18 14.94
N ASP A 54 -1.10 -19.03 15.97
CA ASP A 54 -0.88 -18.69 17.37
C ASP A 54 0.54 -18.16 17.61
N GLU A 55 1.56 -18.67 16.89
CA GLU A 55 2.93 -18.12 16.92
C GLU A 55 3.00 -16.71 16.32
N ASN A 56 2.30 -16.47 15.19
CA ASN A 56 2.20 -15.14 14.60
C ASN A 56 1.41 -14.17 15.49
N GLU A 57 0.35 -14.65 16.14
CA GLU A 57 -0.41 -13.86 17.11
C GLU A 57 0.46 -13.49 18.31
N ARG A 58 1.23 -14.44 18.86
CA ARG A 58 2.16 -14.20 19.97
C ARG A 58 3.23 -13.17 19.60
N PHE A 59 3.80 -13.24 18.39
CA PHE A 59 4.77 -12.27 17.92
C PHE A 59 4.19 -10.84 17.85
N ILE A 60 2.98 -10.71 17.30
CA ILE A 60 2.29 -9.42 17.19
C ILE A 60 1.86 -8.89 18.56
N ARG A 61 1.38 -9.75 19.46
CA ARG A 61 1.05 -9.39 20.84
C ARG A 61 2.28 -8.94 21.63
N THR A 62 3.42 -9.60 21.50
CA THR A 62 4.67 -9.19 22.17
C THR A 62 5.16 -7.84 21.63
N LEU A 63 5.05 -7.61 20.31
CA LEU A 63 5.35 -6.32 19.69
C LEU A 63 4.42 -5.21 20.21
N LEU A 64 3.12 -5.48 20.30
CA LEU A 64 2.11 -4.53 20.76
C LEU A 64 2.21 -4.26 22.28
N ASN A 65 2.41 -5.29 23.10
CA ASN A 65 2.62 -5.14 24.54
C ASN A 65 3.90 -4.36 24.85
N GLY A 66 4.96 -4.55 24.07
CA GLY A 66 6.19 -3.73 24.15
C GLY A 66 5.93 -2.25 23.85
N LEU A 67 5.01 -1.94 22.94
CA LEU A 67 4.57 -0.56 22.62
C LEU A 67 3.63 0.03 23.67
N ILE A 68 2.78 -0.80 24.30
CA ILE A 68 1.80 -0.39 25.31
C ILE A 68 2.47 -0.07 26.66
N VAL A 69 3.47 -0.86 27.09
CA VAL A 69 4.11 -0.70 28.41
C VAL A 69 4.95 0.59 28.51
N GLN A 70 5.49 1.10 27.40
CA GLN A 70 6.30 2.32 27.40
C GLN A 70 5.48 3.62 27.54
N VAL A 71 4.16 3.53 27.45
CA VAL A 71 3.30 4.66 27.13
C VAL A 71 2.06 4.58 28.02
N LYS A 72 2.14 4.89 29.33
CA LYS A 72 0.92 5.02 30.19
C LYS A 72 0.05 6.13 29.59
N ILE A 73 -1.18 5.89 29.09
CA ILE A 73 -1.85 6.83 28.17
C ILE A 73 -3.43 6.87 28.27
N SER A 74 -4.04 7.88 28.98
CA SER A 74 -5.46 8.38 29.29
C SER A 74 -6.41 9.15 28.24
N LYS A 75 -7.77 8.96 28.12
CA LYS A 75 -8.90 8.86 27.06
C LYS A 75 -9.59 10.09 26.37
N GLN A 76 -9.62 10.31 25.01
CA GLN A 76 -10.37 11.34 24.19
C GLN A 76 -9.86 11.71 22.74
N PRO A 77 -10.72 12.30 21.83
CA PRO A 77 -10.50 12.53 20.38
C PRO A 77 -9.74 13.81 19.91
N LEU A 78 -9.27 13.81 18.64
CA LEU A 78 -8.56 14.93 17.96
C LEU A 78 -9.48 16.09 17.53
N LYS A 79 -8.94 17.32 17.55
CA LYS A 79 -9.66 18.54 17.18
C LYS A 79 -9.77 18.69 15.64
N PRO A 80 -10.93 19.12 15.10
CA PRO A 80 -11.15 19.34 13.66
C PRO A 80 -10.15 20.30 12.98
N ASP A 81 -9.67 21.31 13.71
CA ASP A 81 -8.81 22.37 13.17
C ASP A 81 -7.43 21.85 12.78
N ILE A 82 -6.89 20.91 13.57
CA ILE A 82 -5.61 20.23 13.31
C ILE A 82 -5.73 19.35 12.06
N ILE A 83 -6.88 18.68 11.88
CA ILE A 83 -7.16 17.87 10.70
C ILE A 83 -7.16 18.74 9.43
N GLN A 84 -7.68 19.96 9.50
CA GLN A 84 -7.70 20.90 8.39
C GLN A 84 -6.30 21.44 8.05
N GLN A 85 -5.50 21.80 9.06
CA GLN A 85 -4.12 22.26 8.84
C GLN A 85 -3.23 21.19 8.22
N ILE A 86 -3.34 19.95 8.69
CA ILE A 86 -2.62 18.79 8.11
C ILE A 86 -3.02 18.61 6.63
N GLN A 87 -4.30 18.77 6.31
CA GLN A 87 -4.83 18.65 4.94
C GLN A 87 -4.23 19.69 3.99
N GLU A 88 -4.23 20.97 4.38
CA GLU A 88 -3.66 22.05 3.57
C GLU A 88 -2.17 21.85 3.34
N LYS A 89 -1.44 21.40 4.36
CA LYS A 89 -0.01 21.14 4.25
C LYS A 89 0.29 20.00 3.29
N ILE A 90 -0.53 18.94 3.27
CA ILE A 90 -0.38 17.84 2.30
C ILE A 90 -0.63 18.31 0.87
N TRP A 91 -1.69 19.12 0.67
CA TRP A 91 -2.07 19.65 -0.65
C TRP A 91 -0.98 20.54 -1.25
N ASN A 92 -0.34 21.34 -0.40
CA ASN A 92 0.60 22.37 -0.85
C ASN A 92 2.07 21.91 -0.84
N THR A 93 2.41 20.82 -0.14
CA THR A 93 3.80 20.36 -0.10
C THR A 93 4.12 19.58 -1.38
N LYS A 94 4.99 20.13 -2.23
CA LYS A 94 5.48 19.51 -3.47
C LYS A 94 6.79 18.75 -3.23
N TYR A 95 7.07 17.71 -4.02
CA TYR A 95 8.41 17.12 -4.07
C TYR A 95 9.39 18.10 -4.79
N PRO A 96 10.72 17.87 -4.75
CA PRO A 96 11.70 18.79 -5.34
C PRO A 96 11.48 19.15 -6.82
N ASP A 97 10.76 18.31 -7.57
CA ASP A 97 10.37 18.54 -8.96
C ASP A 97 9.05 19.32 -9.11
N GLY A 98 8.51 19.89 -8.04
CA GLY A 98 7.31 20.72 -8.06
C GLY A 98 5.98 19.95 -8.17
N LEU A 99 6.02 18.61 -8.06
CA LEU A 99 4.84 17.74 -8.16
C LEU A 99 4.57 17.01 -6.84
N THR A 100 3.31 16.75 -6.50
CA THR A 100 2.91 15.80 -5.46
C THR A 100 2.94 14.35 -6.00
N LEU A 101 2.90 13.35 -5.11
CA LEU A 101 2.85 11.94 -5.56
C LEU A 101 1.55 11.66 -6.32
N SER A 102 0.46 12.31 -5.88
CA SER A 102 -0.85 12.27 -6.54
C SER A 102 -0.74 12.86 -7.95
N GLU A 103 -0.25 14.10 -8.11
CA GLU A 103 -0.09 14.77 -9.42
C GLU A 103 0.71 13.90 -10.43
N ARG A 104 1.78 13.25 -9.97
CA ARG A 104 2.61 12.34 -10.80
C ARG A 104 1.82 11.18 -11.39
N ILE A 105 0.79 10.73 -10.71
CA ILE A 105 0.00 9.56 -11.11
C ILE A 105 -1.23 9.98 -11.91
N TRP A 106 -1.84 11.12 -11.58
CA TRP A 106 -3.05 11.58 -12.25
C TRP A 106 -2.79 12.30 -13.58
N LYS A 107 -1.55 12.72 -13.90
CA LYS A 107 -1.14 13.32 -15.19
C LYS A 107 -2.19 14.31 -15.75
N ASN A 108 -2.58 15.30 -14.94
CA ASN A 108 -3.56 16.35 -15.27
C ASN A 108 -5.05 15.93 -15.20
N LYS A 109 -5.39 14.85 -14.49
CA LYS A 109 -6.79 14.52 -14.15
C LYS A 109 -7.19 15.11 -12.79
N GLU A 110 -7.36 16.43 -12.76
CA GLU A 110 -7.67 17.19 -11.55
C GLU A 110 -8.93 16.69 -10.81
N GLU A 111 -9.94 16.26 -11.57
CA GLU A 111 -11.17 15.66 -11.00
C GLU A 111 -10.88 14.38 -10.22
N ALA A 112 -10.07 13.49 -10.80
CA ALA A 112 -9.76 12.20 -10.20
C ALA A 112 -8.87 12.34 -8.95
N GLU A 113 -8.01 13.34 -8.93
CA GLU A 113 -7.25 13.75 -7.75
C GLU A 113 -8.15 14.28 -6.63
N LYS A 114 -9.08 15.19 -6.94
CA LYS A 114 -10.05 15.71 -5.95
C LYS A 114 -10.87 14.58 -5.32
N GLU A 115 -11.33 13.63 -6.12
CA GLU A 115 -12.10 12.49 -5.64
C GLU A 115 -11.26 11.49 -4.81
N PHE A 116 -10.00 11.26 -5.21
CA PHE A 116 -9.05 10.50 -4.40
C PHE A 116 -8.92 11.08 -3.00
N TYR A 117 -8.69 12.40 -2.89
CA TYR A 117 -8.50 13.06 -1.60
C TYR A 117 -9.78 13.08 -0.75
N LYS A 118 -10.98 13.18 -1.36
CA LYS A 118 -12.25 13.04 -0.63
C LYS A 118 -12.38 11.66 0.02
N VAL A 119 -12.08 10.59 -0.72
CA VAL A 119 -12.15 9.21 -0.19
C VAL A 119 -11.10 9.03 0.90
N LEU A 120 -9.86 9.45 0.63
CA LEU A 120 -8.74 9.36 1.57
C LEU A 120 -9.08 10.08 2.89
N LYS A 121 -9.57 11.33 2.83
CA LYS A 121 -10.01 12.12 4.00
C LYS A 121 -11.02 11.37 4.87
N LYS A 122 -12.08 10.83 4.25
CA LYS A 122 -13.11 10.05 4.96
C LYS A 122 -12.53 8.80 5.60
N GLN A 123 -11.59 8.12 4.94
CA GLN A 123 -11.03 6.88 5.48
C GLN A 123 -10.01 7.10 6.60
N ILE A 124 -9.23 8.17 6.55
CA ILE A 124 -8.31 8.54 7.63
C ILE A 124 -9.08 8.87 8.91
N ALA A 125 -10.17 9.63 8.80
CA ALA A 125 -11.04 9.93 9.93
C ALA A 125 -11.63 8.65 10.57
N LEU A 126 -11.75 7.57 9.79
CA LEU A 126 -12.25 6.27 10.23
C LEU A 126 -11.13 5.27 10.58
N VAL A 127 -9.88 5.72 10.59
CA VAL A 127 -8.66 4.93 10.91
C VAL A 127 -8.61 3.60 10.13
N LYS A 128 -8.92 3.64 8.84
CA LYS A 128 -8.97 2.46 7.96
C LYS A 128 -7.60 2.09 7.42
N SER A 129 -7.40 0.81 7.09
CA SER A 129 -6.12 0.35 6.55
C SER A 129 -5.88 0.92 5.13
N PHE A 130 -4.62 1.10 4.73
CA PHE A 130 -4.27 1.57 3.38
C PHE A 130 -4.81 0.65 2.27
N THR A 131 -5.00 -0.64 2.57
CA THR A 131 -5.62 -1.60 1.65
C THR A 131 -7.09 -1.27 1.44
N GLU A 132 -7.85 -1.07 2.53
CA GLU A 132 -9.26 -0.68 2.46
C GLU A 132 -9.44 0.68 1.77
N ILE A 133 -8.53 1.63 2.05
CA ILE A 133 -8.48 2.93 1.39
C ILE A 133 -8.38 2.75 -0.13
N ALA A 134 -7.41 1.96 -0.59
CA ALA A 134 -7.20 1.71 -2.02
C ALA A 134 -8.42 1.07 -2.71
N TYR A 135 -9.03 0.06 -2.10
CA TYR A 135 -10.25 -0.58 -2.64
C TYR A 135 -11.42 0.39 -2.71
N LYS A 136 -11.62 1.22 -1.68
CA LYS A 136 -12.70 2.22 -1.68
C LYS A 136 -12.49 3.28 -2.72
N ILE A 137 -11.25 3.73 -2.92
CA ILE A 137 -10.92 4.66 -4.01
C ILE A 137 -11.25 4.02 -5.35
N GLN A 138 -10.79 2.80 -5.59
CA GLN A 138 -11.04 2.11 -6.86
C GLN A 138 -12.53 2.01 -7.18
N LYS A 139 -13.33 1.51 -6.22
CA LYS A 139 -14.78 1.39 -6.37
C LYS A 139 -15.48 2.74 -6.56
N HIS A 140 -14.99 3.79 -5.90
CA HIS A 140 -15.52 5.15 -6.05
C HIS A 140 -15.27 5.68 -7.47
N MET A 141 -14.05 5.53 -7.96
CA MET A 141 -13.67 5.97 -9.31
C MET A 141 -14.40 5.19 -10.41
N GLU A 142 -14.60 3.89 -10.24
CA GLU A 142 -15.36 3.06 -11.18
C GLU A 142 -16.82 3.49 -11.27
N LYS A 143 -17.44 3.79 -10.13
CA LYS A 143 -18.81 4.33 -10.07
C LYS A 143 -18.92 5.70 -10.71
N LEU A 144 -17.98 6.60 -10.42
CA LEU A 144 -18.00 7.97 -10.93
C LEU A 144 -17.92 8.02 -12.45
N HIS A 145 -17.04 7.22 -13.05
CA HIS A 145 -16.83 7.24 -14.50
C HIS A 145 -17.68 6.22 -15.26
N ASN A 146 -18.50 5.43 -14.56
CA ASN A 146 -19.29 4.33 -15.10
C ASN A 146 -18.48 3.40 -16.02
N ARG A 147 -17.23 3.13 -15.63
CA ARG A 147 -16.29 2.29 -16.38
C ARG A 147 -15.20 1.74 -15.46
N GLU A 148 -14.51 0.71 -15.90
CA GLU A 148 -13.33 0.21 -15.21
C GLU A 148 -12.26 1.30 -15.09
N PHE A 149 -11.77 1.50 -13.88
CA PHE A 149 -10.81 2.54 -13.59
C PHE A 149 -9.39 2.04 -13.83
N THR A 150 -8.65 2.68 -14.73
CA THR A 150 -7.26 2.30 -15.08
C THR A 150 -6.34 3.52 -15.21
N GLN A 151 -5.19 3.48 -14.54
CA GLN A 151 -4.07 4.44 -14.61
C GLN A 151 -2.83 3.72 -15.14
N LEU A 152 -2.96 3.23 -16.37
CA LEU A 152 -1.83 2.76 -17.15
C LEU A 152 -1.42 3.87 -18.12
N THR A 153 -0.14 3.91 -18.50
CA THR A 153 0.27 4.85 -19.54
C THR A 153 -0.37 4.49 -20.88
N LYS A 154 -0.49 5.45 -21.79
CA LYS A 154 -1.02 5.20 -23.14
C LYS A 154 -0.20 4.11 -23.85
N GLU A 155 1.11 4.09 -23.63
CA GLU A 155 2.04 3.09 -24.19
C GLU A 155 1.80 1.70 -23.59
N GLU A 156 1.59 1.62 -22.28
CA GLU A 156 1.28 0.36 -21.60
C GLU A 156 -0.06 -0.22 -22.06
N ILE A 157 -1.09 0.62 -22.17
CA ILE A 157 -2.41 0.21 -22.68
C ILE A 157 -2.27 -0.31 -24.11
N LYS A 158 -1.59 0.43 -25.01
CA LYS A 158 -1.33 -0.02 -26.40
C LYS A 158 -0.63 -1.37 -26.44
N LEU A 159 0.34 -1.59 -25.57
CA LEU A 159 1.10 -2.82 -25.53
C LEU A 159 0.24 -4.00 -25.06
N ILE A 160 -0.57 -3.81 -24.02
CA ILE A 160 -1.49 -4.83 -23.49
C ILE A 160 -2.59 -5.16 -24.50
N GLU A 161 -3.18 -4.15 -25.14
CA GLU A 161 -4.20 -4.34 -26.17
C GLU A 161 -3.62 -5.04 -27.42
N LYS A 162 -2.36 -4.78 -27.76
CA LYS A 162 -1.66 -5.55 -28.81
C LYS A 162 -1.56 -7.04 -28.45
N LEU A 163 -1.28 -7.38 -27.19
CA LEU A 163 -1.26 -8.77 -26.73
C LEU A 163 -2.66 -9.40 -26.80
N ARG A 164 -3.68 -8.68 -26.32
CA ARG A 164 -5.08 -9.11 -26.34
C ARG A 164 -5.55 -9.44 -27.76
N THR A 165 -5.38 -8.50 -28.68
CA THR A 165 -5.80 -8.64 -30.08
C THR A 165 -5.05 -9.76 -30.79
N THR A 166 -3.74 -9.91 -30.53
CA THR A 166 -2.93 -11.02 -31.07
C THR A 166 -3.41 -12.36 -30.53
N ALA A 167 -3.67 -12.49 -29.24
CA ALA A 167 -4.17 -13.72 -28.62
C ALA A 167 -5.54 -14.10 -29.19
N LYS A 168 -6.45 -13.14 -29.37
CA LYS A 168 -7.76 -13.39 -30.01
C LYS A 168 -7.62 -13.79 -31.47
N ALA A 169 -6.70 -13.18 -32.21
CA ALA A 169 -6.42 -13.57 -33.58
C ALA A 169 -5.92 -15.02 -33.66
N MET A 170 -5.14 -15.49 -32.67
CA MET A 170 -4.69 -16.89 -32.59
C MET A 170 -5.88 -17.83 -32.37
N VAL A 171 -6.76 -17.51 -31.40
CA VAL A 171 -7.96 -18.31 -31.12
C VAL A 171 -8.88 -18.40 -32.34
N LYS A 172 -8.97 -17.33 -33.14
CA LYS A 172 -9.73 -17.29 -34.40
C LYS A 172 -9.02 -17.95 -35.59
N GLY A 173 -7.86 -18.56 -35.40
CA GLY A 173 -7.07 -19.15 -36.49
C GLY A 173 -6.50 -18.14 -37.49
N LYS A 174 -6.52 -16.84 -37.19
CA LYS A 174 -6.04 -15.76 -38.10
C LYS A 174 -4.53 -15.57 -38.08
N ILE A 175 -3.83 -16.16 -37.10
CA ILE A 175 -2.37 -16.14 -37.01
C ILE A 175 -1.84 -17.50 -36.59
N THR A 176 -0.57 -17.76 -36.88
CA THR A 176 0.11 -19.01 -36.49
C THR A 176 0.67 -18.94 -35.07
N LYS A 177 0.92 -20.12 -34.50
CA LYS A 177 1.52 -20.28 -33.17
C LYS A 177 2.91 -19.64 -33.08
N GLU A 178 3.70 -19.72 -34.14
CA GLU A 178 5.05 -19.13 -34.22
C GLU A 178 4.96 -17.59 -34.14
N LYS A 179 3.98 -16.99 -34.81
CA LYS A 179 3.76 -15.54 -34.77
C LYS A 179 3.37 -15.08 -33.36
N LEU A 180 2.49 -15.81 -32.68
CA LEU A 180 2.14 -15.52 -31.29
C LEU A 180 3.36 -15.65 -30.36
N GLN A 181 4.11 -16.75 -30.47
CA GLN A 181 5.33 -16.97 -29.65
C GLN A 181 6.36 -15.86 -29.85
N LYS A 182 6.55 -15.36 -31.07
CA LYS A 182 7.45 -14.24 -31.36
C LYS A 182 7.03 -12.97 -30.62
N ILE A 183 5.73 -12.66 -30.59
CA ILE A 183 5.19 -11.48 -29.90
C ILE A 183 5.32 -11.63 -28.37
N LEU A 184 5.00 -12.81 -27.82
CA LEU A 184 5.18 -13.07 -26.38
C LEU A 184 6.65 -12.94 -25.96
N LYS A 185 7.60 -13.47 -26.75
CA LYS A 185 9.05 -13.30 -26.51
C LYS A 185 9.49 -11.83 -26.55
N GLN A 186 8.95 -11.03 -27.47
CA GLN A 186 9.23 -9.59 -27.51
C GLN A 186 8.74 -8.89 -26.23
N TYR A 187 7.55 -9.26 -25.75
CA TYR A 187 7.01 -8.72 -24.51
C TYR A 187 7.80 -9.19 -23.28
N GLU A 188 8.24 -10.46 -23.23
CA GLU A 188 9.16 -10.95 -22.21
C GLU A 188 10.47 -10.16 -22.16
N LYS A 189 11.05 -9.84 -23.32
CA LYS A 189 12.25 -9.01 -23.41
C LYS A 189 11.99 -7.59 -22.88
N TYR A 190 10.85 -7.00 -23.25
CA TYR A 190 10.41 -5.71 -22.72
C TYR A 190 10.29 -5.72 -21.19
N ILE A 191 9.73 -6.78 -20.60
CA ILE A 191 9.62 -6.94 -19.15
C ILE A 191 11.00 -7.09 -18.51
N LYS A 192 11.89 -7.92 -19.08
CA LYS A 192 13.24 -8.18 -18.53
C LYS A 192 14.13 -6.94 -18.53
N GLN A 193 13.94 -6.04 -19.50
CA GLN A 193 14.70 -4.79 -19.60
C GLN A 193 14.28 -3.74 -18.57
N ARG A 194 13.10 -3.86 -17.95
CA ARG A 194 12.72 -2.99 -16.84
C ARG A 194 13.52 -3.43 -15.60
N LYS A 195 14.23 -2.48 -14.96
CA LYS A 195 14.91 -2.72 -13.66
C LYS A 195 13.93 -3.45 -12.73
N GLU A 196 14.42 -4.47 -12.04
CA GLU A 196 13.61 -5.20 -11.07
C GLU A 196 13.06 -4.20 -10.05
N SER A 197 11.78 -3.90 -10.17
CA SER A 197 11.09 -3.16 -9.13
C SER A 197 10.91 -4.15 -7.98
N PRO A 198 11.38 -3.83 -6.76
CA PRO A 198 11.17 -4.65 -5.56
C PRO A 198 9.67 -4.92 -5.27
N TYR A 199 8.77 -4.26 -6.00
CA TYR A 199 7.35 -4.23 -5.75
C TYR A 199 6.50 -5.01 -6.78
N GLY A 200 7.04 -6.05 -7.40
CA GLY A 200 6.21 -7.08 -8.07
C GLY A 200 5.65 -6.76 -9.45
N VAL A 201 6.08 -5.66 -10.09
CA VAL A 201 5.62 -5.29 -11.45
C VAL A 201 5.98 -6.37 -12.48
N LYS A 202 7.19 -6.92 -12.39
CA LYS A 202 7.67 -8.04 -13.23
C LYS A 202 6.77 -9.28 -13.07
N THR A 203 6.44 -9.63 -11.83
CA THR A 203 5.56 -10.76 -11.49
C THR A 203 4.17 -10.61 -12.08
N ALA A 204 3.57 -9.41 -12.00
CA ALA A 204 2.26 -9.14 -12.60
C ALA A 204 2.26 -9.35 -14.12
N HIS A 205 3.31 -8.89 -14.81
CA HIS A 205 3.45 -9.10 -16.25
C HIS A 205 3.69 -10.57 -16.62
N GLN A 206 4.46 -11.31 -15.82
CA GLN A 206 4.65 -12.76 -16.01
C GLN A 206 3.33 -13.51 -15.81
N GLN A 207 2.51 -13.10 -14.83
CA GLN A 207 1.20 -13.70 -14.61
C GLN A 207 0.23 -13.41 -15.76
N LEU A 208 0.25 -12.19 -16.32
CA LEU A 208 -0.52 -11.86 -17.53
C LEU A 208 -0.14 -12.79 -18.69
N LEU A 209 1.16 -12.94 -18.97
CA LEU A 209 1.63 -13.85 -20.02
C LEU A 209 1.16 -15.28 -19.79
N LYS A 210 1.30 -15.79 -18.57
CA LYS A 210 0.84 -17.14 -18.19
C LYS A 210 -0.67 -17.30 -18.40
N ASN A 211 -1.46 -16.30 -18.00
CA ASN A 211 -2.92 -16.33 -18.16
C ASN A 211 -3.33 -16.27 -19.64
N LEU A 212 -2.68 -15.42 -20.44
CA LEU A 212 -2.91 -15.34 -21.88
C LEU A 212 -2.58 -16.64 -22.60
N THR A 213 -1.44 -17.27 -22.29
CA THR A 213 -1.07 -18.57 -22.87
C THR A 213 -2.13 -19.62 -22.56
N LYS A 214 -2.56 -19.73 -21.30
CA LYS A 214 -3.63 -20.65 -20.90
C LYS A 214 -4.96 -20.36 -21.59
N ALA A 215 -5.30 -19.09 -21.78
CA ALA A 215 -6.54 -18.70 -22.44
C ALA A 215 -6.54 -19.07 -23.93
N VAL A 216 -5.39 -18.91 -24.60
CA VAL A 216 -5.18 -19.36 -25.98
C VAL A 216 -5.23 -20.89 -26.09
N GLU A 217 -4.60 -21.62 -25.16
CA GLU A 217 -4.68 -23.10 -25.11
C GLU A 217 -6.13 -23.60 -24.97
N LYS A 218 -6.95 -22.86 -24.23
CA LYS A 218 -8.39 -23.14 -24.05
C LYS A 218 -9.27 -22.62 -25.20
N LEU A 219 -8.70 -21.97 -26.20
CA LEU A 219 -9.43 -21.35 -27.31
C LEU A 219 -10.57 -20.41 -26.85
N SER A 220 -10.38 -19.69 -25.74
CA SER A 220 -11.42 -18.85 -25.14
C SER A 220 -11.07 -17.36 -25.26
N GLU A 221 -11.84 -16.62 -26.07
CA GLU A 221 -11.74 -15.16 -26.16
C GLU A 221 -12.11 -14.47 -24.84
N GLU A 222 -13.08 -15.03 -24.12
CA GLU A 222 -13.50 -14.54 -22.80
C GLU A 222 -12.36 -14.66 -21.79
N ALA A 223 -11.67 -15.80 -21.74
CA ALA A 223 -10.52 -15.97 -20.85
C ALA A 223 -9.34 -15.03 -21.20
N ILE A 224 -9.21 -14.63 -22.48
CA ILE A 224 -8.24 -13.61 -22.90
C ILE A 224 -8.65 -12.24 -22.36
N ASP A 225 -9.93 -11.89 -22.47
CA ASP A 225 -10.48 -10.64 -21.97
C ASP A 225 -10.33 -10.54 -20.45
N ASP A 226 -10.65 -11.61 -19.72
CA ASP A 226 -10.47 -11.70 -18.27
C ASP A 226 -9.00 -11.55 -17.87
N ALA A 227 -8.08 -12.24 -18.56
CA ALA A 227 -6.66 -12.16 -18.24
C ALA A 227 -6.14 -10.72 -18.33
N VAL A 228 -6.57 -9.98 -19.36
CA VAL A 228 -6.20 -8.58 -19.56
C VAL A 228 -6.89 -7.68 -18.55
N LYS A 229 -8.19 -7.86 -18.34
CA LYS A 229 -8.99 -7.11 -17.35
C LYS A 229 -8.39 -7.20 -15.95
N TRP A 230 -8.17 -8.42 -15.44
CA TRP A 230 -7.64 -8.63 -14.10
C TRP A 230 -6.23 -8.09 -13.94
N TYR A 231 -5.39 -8.21 -14.98
CA TYR A 231 -4.07 -7.57 -14.96
C TYR A 231 -4.18 -6.05 -14.83
N MET A 232 -5.03 -5.40 -15.63
CA MET A 232 -5.21 -3.94 -15.59
C MET A 232 -5.79 -3.50 -14.24
N TYR A 233 -6.74 -4.26 -13.70
CA TYR A 233 -7.37 -4.05 -12.40
C TYR A 233 -6.35 -4.15 -11.25
N ASP A 234 -5.58 -5.23 -11.18
CA ASP A 234 -4.59 -5.46 -10.12
C ASP A 234 -3.47 -4.42 -10.18
N LYS A 235 -3.05 -4.06 -11.39
CA LYS A 235 -2.03 -3.03 -11.59
C LYS A 235 -2.53 -1.67 -11.11
N GLN A 236 -3.80 -1.36 -11.37
CA GLN A 236 -4.41 -0.15 -10.85
C GLN A 236 -4.48 -0.16 -9.32
N LEU A 237 -4.97 -1.25 -8.76
CA LEU A 237 -5.10 -1.40 -7.31
C LEU A 237 -3.75 -1.28 -6.60
N TYR A 238 -2.70 -1.85 -7.18
CA TYR A 238 -1.34 -1.70 -6.68
C TYR A 238 -0.89 -0.23 -6.66
N ASN A 239 -1.15 0.52 -7.74
CA ASN A 239 -0.84 1.95 -7.79
C ASN A 239 -1.61 2.71 -6.70
N LEU A 240 -2.90 2.42 -6.51
CA LEU A 240 -3.71 3.04 -5.46
C LEU A 240 -3.21 2.69 -4.05
N LYS A 241 -2.83 1.44 -3.79
CA LYS A 241 -2.24 1.00 -2.52
C LYS A 241 -0.95 1.76 -2.22
N ARG A 242 -0.11 1.97 -3.23
CA ARG A 242 1.12 2.75 -3.10
C ARG A 242 0.84 4.20 -2.72
N ILE A 243 -0.13 4.85 -3.37
CA ILE A 243 -0.53 6.22 -3.03
C ILE A 243 -1.10 6.24 -1.62
N ALA A 244 -2.12 5.42 -1.35
CA ALA A 244 -2.77 5.35 -0.04
C ALA A 244 -1.75 5.16 1.08
N ARG A 245 -0.81 4.22 0.94
CA ARG A 245 0.24 4.01 1.95
C ARG A 245 1.14 5.23 2.11
N THR A 246 1.59 5.84 1.02
CA THR A 246 2.55 6.95 1.06
C THR A 246 1.90 8.23 1.59
N GLU A 247 0.68 8.53 1.13
CA GLU A 247 -0.08 9.68 1.62
C GLU A 247 -0.45 9.52 3.09
N THR A 248 -0.92 8.33 3.51
CA THR A 248 -1.16 8.05 4.94
C THR A 248 0.12 8.21 5.77
N ALA A 249 1.26 7.75 5.27
CA ALA A 249 2.53 7.93 5.96
C ALA A 249 2.93 9.42 6.05
N ASN A 250 2.75 10.19 4.97
CA ASN A 250 2.94 11.65 4.98
C ASN A 250 2.03 12.34 6.00
N ILE A 251 0.77 11.91 6.11
CA ILE A 251 -0.19 12.44 7.09
C ILE A 251 0.29 12.21 8.51
N TYR A 252 0.68 10.98 8.85
CA TYR A 252 1.23 10.67 10.18
C TYR A 252 2.51 11.46 10.46
N HIS A 253 3.37 11.59 9.45
CA HIS A 253 4.61 12.35 9.54
C HIS A 253 4.35 13.83 9.87
N ILE A 254 3.51 14.48 9.09
CA ILE A 254 3.12 15.88 9.30
C ILE A 254 2.42 16.03 10.65
N MET A 255 1.53 15.11 11.02
CA MET A 255 0.83 15.13 12.31
C MET A 255 1.81 15.15 13.49
N ILE A 256 2.87 14.34 13.45
CA ILE A 256 3.88 14.32 14.50
C ILE A 256 4.62 15.66 14.55
N ILE A 257 4.96 16.24 13.40
CA ILE A 257 5.61 17.56 13.37
C ILE A 257 4.68 18.62 13.97
N GLU A 258 3.46 18.76 13.45
CA GLU A 258 2.51 19.78 13.89
C GLU A 258 2.14 19.67 15.36
N ASN A 259 2.02 18.46 15.91
CA ASN A 259 1.67 18.26 17.31
C ASN A 259 2.79 18.68 18.29
N TRP A 260 4.04 18.72 17.83
CA TRP A 260 5.21 18.91 18.69
C TRP A 260 6.08 20.13 18.32
N LYS A 261 5.83 20.79 17.18
CA LYS A 261 6.67 21.89 16.67
C LYS A 261 6.79 23.05 17.66
N ASP A 262 5.71 23.37 18.38
CA ASP A 262 5.64 24.51 19.31
C ASP A 262 6.00 24.10 20.76
N ASN A 263 6.39 22.85 20.99
CA ASN A 263 6.73 22.37 22.33
C ASN A 263 8.21 22.59 22.66
N ASP A 264 8.53 23.44 23.64
CA ASP A 264 9.90 23.81 24.02
C ASP A 264 10.75 22.67 24.62
N PHE A 265 10.11 21.60 25.07
CA PHE A 265 10.78 20.38 25.55
C PHE A 265 11.23 19.48 24.41
N VAL A 266 10.67 19.64 23.21
CA VAL A 266 11.09 18.87 22.04
C VAL A 266 12.27 19.56 21.39
N ILE A 267 13.39 18.86 21.25
CA ILE A 267 14.61 19.37 20.58
C ILE A 267 14.62 19.07 19.08
N GLY A 268 13.87 18.07 18.64
CA GLY A 268 13.85 17.63 17.27
C GLY A 268 13.07 16.33 17.09
N TYR A 269 13.26 15.71 15.94
CA TYR A 269 12.58 14.48 15.56
C TYR A 269 13.59 13.43 15.11
N ARG A 270 13.55 12.25 15.72
CA ARG A 270 14.41 11.13 15.33
C ARG A 270 13.78 10.38 14.16
N TRP A 271 14.52 10.24 13.07
CA TRP A 271 14.17 9.34 11.98
C TRP A 271 14.49 7.90 12.37
N LYS A 272 13.49 7.01 12.30
CA LYS A 272 13.61 5.62 12.73
C LYS A 272 13.23 4.66 11.62
N LEU A 273 14.18 3.80 11.29
CA LEU A 273 13.95 2.67 10.40
C LEU A 273 13.06 1.65 11.14
N THR A 274 11.97 1.25 10.50
CA THR A 274 11.15 0.14 11.01
C THR A 274 11.72 -1.21 10.54
N PRO A 275 11.40 -2.33 11.20
CA PRO A 275 11.86 -3.66 10.75
C PRO A 275 11.40 -4.04 9.31
N ALA A 276 10.43 -3.32 8.76
CA ALA A 276 9.99 -3.47 7.37
C ALA A 276 10.93 -2.78 6.35
N HIS A 277 11.87 -1.95 6.81
CA HIS A 277 12.90 -1.32 5.98
C HIS A 277 13.96 -2.35 5.61
N ARG A 278 13.93 -2.84 4.36
CA ARG A 278 14.79 -3.96 3.91
C ARG A 278 15.85 -3.57 2.89
N ILE A 279 15.71 -2.40 2.28
CA ILE A 279 16.56 -1.96 1.17
C ILE A 279 17.30 -0.73 1.65
N LYS A 280 18.63 -0.75 1.54
CA LYS A 280 19.43 0.43 1.84
C LYS A 280 19.08 1.55 0.87
N ASP A 281 18.63 2.68 1.40
CA ASP A 281 18.28 3.87 0.65
C ASP A 281 18.52 5.16 1.47
N ILE A 282 17.95 6.28 1.05
CA ILE A 282 18.12 7.58 1.73
C ILE A 282 17.62 7.58 3.18
N CYS A 283 16.68 6.69 3.55
CA CYS A 283 16.24 6.57 4.94
C CYS A 283 17.38 6.14 5.86
N ASP A 284 18.32 5.32 5.38
CA ASP A 284 19.49 4.92 6.15
C ASP A 284 20.38 6.13 6.45
N GLU A 285 20.55 7.03 5.49
CA GLU A 285 21.27 8.29 5.71
C GLU A 285 20.52 9.17 6.73
N TYR A 286 19.19 9.29 6.60
CA TYR A 286 18.38 10.04 7.55
C TYR A 286 18.43 9.45 8.96
N ALA A 287 18.52 8.14 9.11
CA ALA A 287 18.63 7.49 10.42
C ALA A 287 20.02 7.66 11.06
N ASN A 288 21.04 8.01 10.28
CA ASN A 288 22.44 8.08 10.73
C ASN A 288 23.02 9.49 10.80
N VAL A 289 22.44 10.47 10.11
CA VAL A 289 22.89 11.87 10.16
C VAL A 289 22.87 12.39 11.60
N ASP A 290 23.88 13.17 12.00
CA ASP A 290 23.94 13.77 13.33
C ASP A 290 24.09 15.29 13.20
N PHE A 291 23.11 16.01 13.71
CA PHE A 291 23.09 17.48 13.76
C PHE A 291 23.57 18.02 15.13
N GLY A 292 24.21 17.20 15.96
CA GLY A 292 24.61 17.52 17.33
C GLY A 292 23.57 17.13 18.39
N PHE A 293 22.51 16.42 17.99
CA PHE A 293 21.41 15.96 18.88
C PHE A 293 21.35 14.43 18.97
N GLY A 294 22.37 13.74 18.44
CA GLY A 294 22.45 12.30 18.32
C GLY A 294 22.00 11.81 16.95
N LYS A 295 22.39 10.57 16.63
CA LYS A 295 22.12 9.94 15.33
C LYS A 295 20.63 9.93 14.99
N GLY A 296 20.36 10.35 13.76
CA GLY A 296 19.05 10.44 13.15
C GLY A 296 18.15 11.53 13.73
N VAL A 297 18.64 12.40 14.62
CA VAL A 297 17.85 13.46 15.24
C VAL A 297 17.93 14.73 14.42
N PHE A 298 16.84 15.05 13.74
CA PHE A 298 16.69 16.28 12.98
C PHE A 298 16.19 17.43 13.87
N PRO A 299 16.85 18.60 13.85
CA PRO A 299 16.29 19.83 14.39
C PRO A 299 14.91 20.14 13.78
N LYS A 300 14.05 20.84 14.53
CA LYS A 300 12.67 21.16 14.10
C LYS A 300 12.57 21.85 12.74
N ASP A 301 13.53 22.69 12.43
CA ASP A 301 13.63 23.45 11.16
C ASP A 301 14.23 22.62 10.01
N LYS A 302 14.88 21.49 10.31
CA LYS A 302 15.58 20.62 9.33
C LYS A 302 14.90 19.29 9.08
N VAL A 303 13.91 18.92 9.89
CA VAL A 303 13.19 17.65 9.72
C VAL A 303 12.53 17.61 8.33
N PRO A 304 12.73 16.54 7.53
CA PRO A 304 12.02 16.36 6.28
C PRO A 304 10.52 16.48 6.53
N GLN A 305 9.77 17.20 5.70
CA GLN A 305 8.33 17.40 5.91
C GLN A 305 7.47 16.25 5.36
N LYS A 306 8.11 15.25 4.75
CA LYS A 306 7.48 14.09 4.13
C LYS A 306 8.30 12.84 4.37
N VAL A 307 7.67 11.69 4.15
CA VAL A 307 8.41 10.44 4.08
C VAL A 307 9.34 10.44 2.86
N ALA A 308 10.48 9.77 3.00
CA ALA A 308 11.58 9.94 2.04
C ALA A 308 11.30 9.36 0.65
N HIS A 309 10.47 8.33 0.54
CA HIS A 309 10.18 7.66 -0.73
C HIS A 309 8.79 6.99 -0.73
N PRO A 310 8.26 6.62 -1.91
CA PRO A 310 7.06 5.81 -2.00
C PRO A 310 7.21 4.51 -1.22
N HIS A 311 6.11 4.04 -0.63
CA HIS A 311 6.08 2.87 0.26
C HIS A 311 6.97 2.96 1.51
N CYS A 312 7.55 4.13 1.83
CA CYS A 312 8.36 4.30 3.03
C CYS A 312 7.59 3.82 4.28
N THR A 313 8.30 3.07 5.11
CA THR A 313 7.77 2.50 6.35
C THR A 313 8.44 3.10 7.57
N CYS A 314 9.42 3.98 7.36
CA CYS A 314 10.13 4.69 8.41
C CYS A 314 9.20 5.73 9.05
N ILE A 315 9.46 5.99 10.32
CA ILE A 315 8.68 6.92 11.14
C ILE A 315 9.59 7.97 11.74
N ILE A 316 9.00 9.06 12.22
CA ILE A 316 9.68 10.02 13.08
C ILE A 316 9.09 9.97 14.49
N GLU A 317 9.93 10.19 15.50
CA GLU A 317 9.53 10.26 16.91
C GLU A 317 10.08 11.57 17.51
N PRO A 318 9.29 12.32 18.29
CA PRO A 318 9.81 13.53 18.95
C PRO A 318 10.90 13.14 19.96
N VAL A 319 11.97 13.92 20.00
CA VAL A 319 13.05 13.79 20.98
C VAL A 319 12.93 14.92 21.97
N PHE A 320 12.96 14.59 23.26
CA PHE A 320 12.82 15.53 24.36
C PHE A 320 14.19 15.90 24.94
N LYS A 321 14.29 17.09 25.54
CA LYS A 321 15.45 17.56 26.31
C LYS A 321 15.74 16.65 27.50
#